data_AF-A0A815W3A6-F1
#
_entry.id   AF-A0A815W3A6-F1
#
_cell.length_a   1.000
_cell.length_b   1.000
_cell.length_c   1.000
_cell.angle_alpha   90.00
_cell.angle_beta   90.00
_cell.angle_gamma   90.00
#
_symmetry.space_group_name_H-M   'P 1'
#
loop_
_entity.id
_entity.type
_entity.pdbx_description
1 polymer ?
#
loop_
_entity_poly.entity_id
_entity_poly.type
_entity_poly.pdbx_seq_one_letter_code
_entity_poly.pdbx_strand_id
1 'polypeptide(L)'
;MQITSSLVANLSNYDKGDYRRYLTSHLQYLHGLCELSRKTVEDDRVQLLSQSLISSELLSENDFDNHFKAFRERHRANLPKLFNRLLMLILNVNHGNAFMPTLGTNYQYRAPWLDGHNWTYMFTEALVYDHNCSCALSRHCNSDAYLFKNNSSEMTLIEGMKIGCTPSESFHQSTLHCFYNSSCLHLLFGNSTVPLVPNDSQYLINTTIDELRMHLFLENWSMPLNYTAYFLKCSPSIFSKVV
;
A
#
# COMPACT_ATOMS: atom_id res chain seq x y z
N MET A 1 -0.60 13.31 -8.26
CA MET A 1 0.66 13.19 -9.01
C MET A 1 0.35 12.53 -10.33
N GLN A 2 0.31 13.26 -11.44
CA GLN A 2 0.16 12.64 -12.77
C GLN A 2 1.47 11.92 -13.09
N ILE A 3 1.45 10.58 -13.08
CA ILE A 3 2.58 9.76 -13.50
C ILE A 3 2.60 9.81 -15.04
N THR A 4 3.35 10.74 -15.61
CA THR A 4 3.56 10.80 -17.05
C THR A 4 4.39 9.58 -17.50
N SER A 5 4.06 9.04 -18.68
CA SER A 5 4.64 7.81 -19.24
C SER A 5 6.14 7.88 -19.59
N SER A 6 6.84 8.95 -19.20
CA SER A 6 8.26 9.17 -19.48
C SER A 6 9.20 8.48 -18.49
N LEU A 7 8.68 7.78 -17.47
CA LEU A 7 9.47 7.07 -16.45
C LEU A 7 9.84 5.62 -16.83
N VAL A 8 9.44 5.13 -18.01
CA VAL A 8 9.91 3.84 -18.52
C VAL A 8 11.30 4.03 -19.12
N ALA A 9 12.30 4.20 -18.27
CA ALA A 9 13.68 4.03 -18.67
C ALA A 9 13.89 2.57 -19.13
N ASN A 10 14.74 2.36 -20.12
CA ASN A 10 15.11 1.02 -20.55
C ASN A 10 15.78 0.29 -19.38
N LEU A 11 15.05 -0.59 -18.69
CA LEU A 11 15.48 -1.26 -17.44
C LEU A 11 16.79 -2.03 -17.59
N SER A 12 17.17 -2.39 -18.83
CA SER A 12 18.45 -3.01 -19.17
C SER A 12 19.65 -2.08 -18.97
N ASN A 13 19.45 -0.76 -18.89
CA ASN A 13 20.52 0.21 -18.67
C ASN A 13 20.96 0.31 -17.22
N TYR A 14 20.23 -0.31 -16.29
CA TYR A 14 20.51 -0.22 -14.85
C TYR A 14 20.88 -1.57 -14.26
N ASP A 15 21.80 -1.53 -13.30
CA ASP A 15 22.15 -2.68 -12.49
C ASP A 15 20.90 -3.30 -11.83
N LYS A 16 20.91 -4.62 -11.61
CA LYS A 16 19.78 -5.33 -10.98
C LYS A 16 19.43 -4.78 -9.59
N GLY A 17 20.40 -4.29 -8.85
CA GLY A 17 20.21 -3.66 -7.53
C GLY A 17 19.75 -2.20 -7.58
N ASP A 18 19.73 -1.56 -8.76
CA ASP A 18 19.44 -0.13 -8.85
C ASP A 18 17.97 0.19 -8.58
N TYR A 19 17.72 1.07 -7.61
CA TYR A 19 16.38 1.43 -7.16
C TYR A 19 15.49 2.03 -8.27
N ARG A 20 16.07 2.65 -9.31
CA ARG A 20 15.28 3.17 -10.44
C ARG A 20 14.49 2.08 -11.17
N ARG A 21 14.92 0.81 -11.07
CA ARG A 21 14.16 -0.34 -11.60
C ARG A 21 12.90 -0.66 -10.81
N TYR A 22 12.86 -0.30 -9.53
CA TYR A 22 11.79 -0.63 -8.58
C TYR A 22 10.83 0.55 -8.39
N LEU A 23 11.32 1.78 -8.58
CA LEU A 23 10.60 3.03 -8.32
C LEU A 23 9.19 3.04 -8.92
N THR A 24 9.05 2.70 -10.21
CA THR A 24 7.75 2.70 -10.87
C THR A 24 6.79 1.69 -10.23
N SER A 25 7.25 0.48 -9.92
CA SER A 25 6.43 -0.54 -9.26
C SER A 25 6.03 -0.13 -7.85
N HIS A 26 6.92 0.52 -7.10
CA HIS A 26 6.59 1.06 -5.77
C HIS A 26 5.54 2.17 -5.84
N LEU A 27 5.68 3.12 -6.75
CA LEU A 27 4.71 4.21 -6.92
C LEU A 27 3.34 3.69 -7.38
N GLN A 28 3.32 2.74 -8.31
CA GLN A 28 2.07 2.08 -8.74
C GLN A 28 1.42 1.31 -7.60
N TYR A 29 2.22 0.60 -6.80
CA TYR A 29 1.73 -0.14 -5.65
C TYR A 29 1.17 0.80 -4.57
N LEU A 30 1.88 1.88 -4.24
CA LEU A 30 1.40 2.92 -3.32
C LEU A 30 0.07 3.50 -3.79
N HIS A 31 -0.01 3.88 -5.06
CA HIS A 31 -1.26 4.41 -5.64
C HIS A 31 -2.41 3.40 -5.51
N GLY A 32 -2.17 2.13 -5.83
CA GLY A 32 -3.16 1.06 -5.68
C GLY A 32 -3.61 0.85 -4.23
N LEU A 33 -2.68 0.90 -3.27
CA LEU A 33 -3.01 0.83 -1.84
C LEU A 33 -3.89 2.01 -1.41
N CYS A 34 -3.54 3.24 -1.80
CA CYS A 34 -4.32 4.43 -1.46
C CYS A 34 -5.73 4.38 -2.07
N GLU A 35 -5.86 4.01 -3.35
CA GLU A 35 -7.16 3.87 -4.01
C GLU A 35 -8.02 2.79 -3.35
N LEU A 36 -7.42 1.64 -3.02
CA LEU A 36 -8.14 0.56 -2.37
C LEU A 36 -8.54 0.93 -0.94
N SER A 37 -7.67 1.61 -0.18
CA SER A 37 -8.01 2.11 1.16
C SER A 37 -9.14 3.14 1.10
N ARG A 38 -9.07 4.11 0.19
CA ARG A 38 -10.13 5.10 -0.04
C ARG A 38 -11.46 4.42 -0.35
N LYS A 39 -11.47 3.51 -1.33
CA LYS A 39 -12.67 2.75 -1.71
C LYS A 39 -13.22 1.93 -0.55
N THR A 40 -12.35 1.27 0.21
CA THR A 40 -12.75 0.47 1.37
C THR A 40 -13.46 1.33 2.42
N VAL A 41 -12.98 2.53 2.68
CA VAL A 41 -13.59 3.48 3.63
C VAL A 41 -14.90 4.05 3.08
N GLU A 42 -14.97 4.35 1.79
CA GLU A 42 -16.19 4.83 1.14
C GLU A 42 -17.31 3.77 1.14
N ASP A 43 -16.97 2.54 0.78
CA ASP A 43 -17.90 1.41 0.78
C ASP A 43 -18.39 1.11 2.21
N ASP A 44 -17.50 1.15 3.21
CA ASP A 44 -17.85 1.02 4.63
C ASP A 44 -18.80 2.12 5.09
N ARG A 45 -18.56 3.36 4.66
CA ARG A 45 -19.43 4.51 4.96
C ARG A 45 -20.84 4.30 4.41
N VAL A 46 -20.95 3.82 3.17
CA VAL A 46 -22.24 3.52 2.54
C VAL A 46 -22.95 2.39 3.27
N GLN A 47 -22.23 1.32 3.63
CA GLN A 47 -22.79 0.21 4.40
C GLN A 47 -23.25 0.65 5.80
N LEU A 48 -22.48 1.51 6.47
CA LEU A 48 -22.84 2.02 7.79
C LEU A 48 -24.17 2.77 7.74
N LEU A 49 -24.34 3.67 6.76
CA LEU A 49 -25.55 4.46 6.59
C LEU A 49 -26.78 3.62 6.21
N SER A 50 -26.60 2.44 5.61
CA SER A 50 -27.70 1.55 5.26
C SER A 50 -28.08 0.59 6.39
N GLN A 51 -27.11 0.16 7.22
CA GLN A 51 -27.33 -0.81 8.30
C GLN A 51 -27.70 -0.17 9.64
N SER A 52 -27.21 1.05 9.94
CA SER A 52 -27.41 1.67 11.26
C SER A 52 -28.83 2.14 11.54
N LEU A 53 -29.78 1.95 10.60
CA LEU A 53 -31.08 2.60 10.61
C LEU A 53 -32.28 1.64 10.55
N ILE A 54 -32.04 0.33 10.55
CA ILE A 54 -33.13 -0.65 10.51
C ILE A 54 -33.64 -0.88 11.94
N SER A 55 -34.60 -0.05 12.35
CA SER A 55 -35.38 -0.24 13.58
C SER A 55 -36.85 -0.35 13.22
N SER A 56 -37.59 -1.20 13.92
CA SER A 56 -39.06 -1.29 13.79
C SER A 56 -39.77 -0.07 14.34
N GLU A 57 -39.10 0.68 15.20
CA GLU A 57 -39.63 1.87 15.88
C GLU A 57 -38.64 3.03 15.79
N LEU A 58 -39.14 4.27 15.84
CA LEU A 58 -38.31 5.46 15.85
C LEU A 58 -37.47 5.51 17.15
N LEU A 59 -36.15 5.51 17.02
CA LEU A 59 -35.24 5.62 18.15
C LEU A 59 -35.24 7.04 18.72
N SER A 60 -35.12 7.14 20.05
CA SER A 60 -34.80 8.42 20.70
C SER A 60 -33.42 8.93 20.23
N GLU A 61 -33.20 10.25 20.32
CA GLU A 61 -31.91 10.85 19.93
C GLU A 61 -30.73 10.23 20.69
N ASN A 62 -30.90 9.99 21.99
CA ASN A 62 -29.87 9.37 22.82
C ASN A 62 -29.60 7.91 22.42
N ASP A 63 -30.64 7.12 22.13
CA ASP A 63 -30.46 5.72 21.72
C ASP A 63 -29.84 5.61 20.33
N PHE A 64 -30.26 6.50 19.42
CA PHE A 64 -29.64 6.64 18.10
C PHE A 64 -28.15 6.97 18.22
N ASP A 65 -27.79 7.98 19.03
CA ASP A 65 -26.41 8.39 19.24
C ASP A 65 -25.56 7.27 19.84
N ASN A 66 -26.08 6.56 20.84
CA ASN A 66 -25.38 5.46 21.48
C ASN A 66 -25.19 4.28 20.52
N HIS A 67 -26.23 3.91 19.76
CA HIS A 67 -26.11 2.87 18.73
C HIS A 67 -25.11 3.26 17.64
N PHE A 68 -25.16 4.49 17.14
CA PHE A 68 -24.26 4.94 16.08
C PHE A 68 -22.81 5.01 16.56
N LYS A 69 -22.55 5.49 17.79
CA LYS A 69 -21.20 5.49 18.38
C LYS A 69 -20.65 4.08 18.51
N ALA A 70 -21.42 3.15 19.08
CA ALA A 70 -21.00 1.75 19.22
C ALA A 70 -20.72 1.09 17.86
N PHE A 71 -21.56 1.36 16.87
CA PHE A 71 -21.40 0.83 15.52
C PHE A 71 -20.16 1.41 14.83
N ARG A 72 -19.94 2.74 14.94
CA ARG A 72 -18.75 3.42 14.41
C ARG A 72 -17.46 2.86 14.99
N GLU A 73 -17.37 2.70 16.31
CA GLU A 73 -16.15 2.17 16.94
C GLU A 73 -15.85 0.73 16.51
N ARG A 74 -16.90 -0.09 16.33
CA ARG A 74 -16.75 -1.44 15.78
C ARG A 74 -16.16 -1.41 14.36
N HIS A 75 -16.68 -0.55 13.50
CA HIS A 75 -16.20 -0.43 12.11
C HIS A 75 -14.76 0.10 12.06
N ARG A 76 -14.46 1.16 12.83
CA ARG A 76 -13.11 1.71 12.99
C ARG A 76 -12.10 0.64 13.41
N ALA A 77 -12.48 -0.27 14.32
CA ALA A 77 -11.60 -1.33 14.81
C ALA A 77 -11.46 -2.53 13.85
N ASN A 78 -12.46 -2.78 12.98
CA ASN A 78 -12.52 -3.99 12.16
C ASN A 78 -12.13 -3.75 10.69
N LEU A 79 -12.43 -2.58 10.13
CA LEU A 79 -12.21 -2.29 8.72
C LEU A 79 -10.73 -2.41 8.33
N PRO A 80 -9.76 -1.82 9.08
CA PRO A 80 -8.36 -1.99 8.74
C PRO A 80 -7.92 -3.45 8.88
N LYS A 81 -8.45 -4.21 9.85
CA LYS A 81 -8.12 -5.64 10.01
C LYS A 81 -8.56 -6.46 8.81
N LEU A 82 -9.76 -6.21 8.29
CA LEU A 82 -10.28 -6.91 7.12
C LEU A 82 -9.44 -6.61 5.88
N PHE A 83 -9.14 -5.33 5.64
CA PHE A 83 -8.27 -4.90 4.55
C PHE A 83 -6.91 -5.59 4.60
N ASN A 84 -6.25 -5.57 5.76
CA ASN A 84 -4.93 -6.17 5.93
C ASN A 84 -4.95 -7.69 5.76
N ARG A 85 -6.02 -8.38 6.21
CA ARG A 85 -6.17 -9.83 6.01
C ARG A 85 -6.23 -10.20 4.53
N LEU A 86 -6.99 -9.43 3.74
CA LEU A 86 -7.10 -9.67 2.30
C LEU A 86 -5.77 -9.43 1.59
N LEU A 87 -5.06 -8.36 1.93
CA LEU A 87 -3.76 -8.10 1.34
C LEU A 87 -2.74 -9.18 1.73
N MET A 88 -2.69 -9.58 3.00
CA MET A 88 -1.83 -10.64 3.48
C MET A 88 -2.11 -11.98 2.79
N LEU A 89 -3.38 -12.27 2.48
CA LEU A 89 -3.73 -13.46 1.70
C LEU A 89 -3.10 -13.39 0.31
N ILE A 90 -3.20 -12.27 -0.41
CA ILE A 90 -2.61 -12.08 -1.73
C ILE A 90 -1.09 -12.26 -1.69
N LEU A 91 -0.44 -11.61 -0.73
CA LEU A 91 1.02 -11.68 -0.55
C LEU A 91 1.50 -13.10 -0.24
N ASN A 92 0.80 -13.82 0.64
CA ASN A 92 1.13 -15.20 0.98
C ASN A 92 0.85 -16.17 -0.17
N VAL A 93 -0.23 -15.98 -0.94
CA VAL A 93 -0.50 -16.77 -2.16
C VAL A 93 0.61 -16.55 -3.18
N ASN A 94 1.06 -15.31 -3.38
CA ASN A 94 2.14 -15.00 -4.32
C ASN A 94 3.46 -15.66 -3.92
N HIS A 95 3.82 -15.58 -2.63
CA HIS A 95 5.04 -16.20 -2.13
C HIS A 95 4.96 -17.73 -2.12
N GLY A 96 3.86 -18.31 -1.62
CA GLY A 96 3.68 -19.76 -1.52
C GLY A 96 3.62 -20.47 -2.87
N ASN A 97 3.21 -19.78 -3.94
CA ASN A 97 3.23 -20.30 -5.30
C ASN A 97 4.48 -19.88 -6.09
N ALA A 98 5.45 -19.21 -5.46
CA ALA A 98 6.68 -18.72 -6.08
C ALA A 98 6.43 -17.90 -7.37
N PHE A 99 5.36 -17.09 -7.41
CA PHE A 99 5.08 -16.26 -8.59
C PHE A 99 6.20 -15.24 -8.81
N MET A 100 6.87 -15.34 -9.96
CA MET A 100 7.99 -14.48 -10.30
C MET A 100 7.47 -13.15 -10.90
N PRO A 101 7.75 -11.99 -10.29
CA PRO A 101 7.40 -10.71 -10.86
C PRO A 101 8.27 -10.45 -12.09
N THR A 102 7.81 -9.59 -12.99
CA THR A 102 8.54 -9.23 -14.23
C THR A 102 9.96 -8.72 -13.97
N LEU A 103 10.20 -8.12 -12.80
CA LEU A 103 11.52 -7.63 -12.40
C LEU A 103 12.48 -8.75 -11.96
N GLY A 104 12.00 -9.98 -11.73
CA GLY A 104 12.81 -11.13 -11.33
C GLY A 104 13.47 -10.95 -9.96
N THR A 105 12.76 -10.35 -9.01
CA THR A 105 13.30 -9.91 -7.71
C THR A 105 13.18 -10.97 -6.60
N ASN A 106 12.37 -12.01 -6.78
CA ASN A 106 12.30 -13.15 -5.84
C ASN A 106 13.04 -14.38 -6.37
N TYR A 107 12.92 -14.62 -7.67
CA TYR A 107 13.57 -15.70 -8.39
C TYR A 107 14.18 -15.15 -9.67
N GLN A 108 15.25 -15.78 -10.14
CA GLN A 108 15.85 -15.50 -11.44
C GLN A 108 16.02 -16.81 -12.22
N TYR A 109 15.97 -16.72 -13.55
CA TYR A 109 16.36 -17.84 -14.40
C TYR A 109 17.87 -17.92 -14.50
N ARG A 110 18.41 -19.12 -14.31
CA ARG A 110 19.82 -19.44 -14.42
C ARG A 110 20.03 -20.54 -15.45
N ALA A 111 20.97 -20.31 -16.35
CA ALA A 111 21.45 -21.35 -17.26
C ALA A 111 22.48 -22.22 -16.53
N PRO A 112 22.51 -23.53 -16.76
CA PRO A 112 23.58 -24.38 -16.26
C PRO A 112 24.94 -23.91 -16.81
N TRP A 113 25.98 -23.99 -15.98
CA TRP A 113 27.34 -23.65 -16.38
C TRP A 113 27.81 -24.57 -17.52
N LEU A 114 28.54 -24.00 -18.48
CA LEU A 114 28.95 -24.61 -19.75
C LEU A 114 29.99 -25.73 -19.55
N ASP A 115 29.55 -26.95 -19.26
CA ASP A 115 30.36 -28.16 -19.49
C ASP A 115 29.87 -28.88 -20.74
N GLY A 116 30.14 -28.28 -21.91
CA GLY A 116 30.18 -28.95 -23.23
C GLY A 116 28.92 -29.64 -23.77
N HIS A 117 27.83 -29.71 -23.01
CA HIS A 117 26.61 -30.41 -23.37
C HIS A 117 25.47 -29.42 -23.63
N ASN A 118 24.85 -29.53 -24.82
CA ASN A 118 23.66 -28.79 -25.23
C ASN A 118 22.46 -29.13 -24.32
N TRP A 119 22.37 -28.49 -23.16
CA TRP A 119 21.18 -28.56 -22.33
C TRP A 119 20.24 -27.41 -22.69
N THR A 120 18.98 -27.75 -22.96
CA THR A 120 17.90 -26.83 -23.38
C THR A 120 17.01 -26.36 -22.23
N TYR A 121 17.38 -26.57 -20.96
CA TYR A 121 16.55 -26.20 -19.82
C TYR A 121 17.15 -25.06 -18.98
N MET A 122 16.28 -24.13 -18.57
CA MET A 122 16.57 -23.09 -17.60
C MET A 122 15.98 -23.49 -16.24
N PHE A 123 16.71 -23.26 -15.15
CA PHE A 123 16.18 -23.46 -13.80
C PHE A 123 15.99 -22.13 -13.09
N THR A 124 15.11 -22.10 -12.10
CA THR A 124 14.87 -20.93 -11.26
C THR A 124 15.71 -21.01 -9.99
N GLU A 125 16.34 -19.90 -9.63
CA GLU A 125 17.10 -19.74 -8.39
C GLU A 125 16.51 -18.59 -7.58
N ALA A 126 16.29 -18.81 -6.28
CA ALA A 126 15.79 -17.77 -5.40
C ALA A 126 16.87 -16.70 -5.15
N LEU A 127 16.47 -15.43 -5.19
CA LEU A 127 17.36 -14.35 -4.81
C LEU A 127 17.56 -14.30 -3.30
N VAL A 128 18.75 -13.82 -2.91
CA VAL A 128 19.19 -13.68 -1.53
C VAL A 128 19.53 -12.21 -1.29
N TYR A 129 18.93 -11.64 -0.26
CA TYR A 129 19.13 -10.25 0.16
C TYR A 129 20.00 -10.19 1.43
N ASP A 130 20.06 -9.02 2.07
CA ASP A 130 20.88 -8.78 3.26
C ASP A 130 20.64 -9.84 4.36
N HIS A 131 21.67 -10.08 5.17
CA HIS A 131 21.67 -11.11 6.22
C HIS A 131 21.42 -12.54 5.68
N ASN A 132 21.81 -12.80 4.43
CA ASN A 132 21.63 -14.09 3.77
C ASN A 132 20.15 -14.55 3.73
N CYS A 133 19.23 -13.59 3.64
CA CYS A 133 17.80 -13.86 3.63
C CYS A 133 17.36 -14.32 2.23
N SER A 134 16.94 -15.59 2.12
CA SER A 134 16.48 -16.18 0.86
C SER A 134 14.98 -15.98 0.61
N CYS A 135 14.63 -15.52 -0.59
CA CYS A 135 13.25 -15.37 -1.03
C CYS A 135 12.47 -16.67 -1.20
N ALA A 136 13.14 -17.83 -1.16
CA ALA A 136 12.45 -19.12 -1.09
C ALA A 136 11.98 -19.47 0.32
N LEU A 137 12.61 -18.89 1.35
CA LEU A 137 12.34 -19.20 2.75
C LEU A 137 11.51 -18.12 3.43
N SER A 138 11.64 -16.87 3.00
CA SER A 138 10.90 -15.74 3.57
C SER A 138 10.57 -14.70 2.51
N ARG A 139 9.32 -14.24 2.48
CA ARG A 139 8.90 -13.10 1.64
C ARG A 139 9.42 -11.75 2.14
N HIS A 140 9.86 -11.69 3.39
CA HIS A 140 10.23 -10.44 4.06
C HIS A 140 11.69 -10.02 3.80
N CYS A 141 12.45 -10.80 3.04
CA CYS A 141 13.83 -10.47 2.72
C CYS A 141 13.91 -9.16 1.94
N ASN A 142 14.79 -8.28 2.40
CA ASN A 142 15.01 -6.96 1.85
C ASN A 142 16.45 -6.50 2.05
N SER A 143 16.81 -5.48 1.29
CA SER A 143 18.02 -4.70 1.43
C SER A 143 17.67 -3.21 1.33
N ASP A 144 18.58 -2.36 1.78
CA ASP A 144 18.50 -0.93 1.52
C ASP A 144 18.49 -0.63 0.01
N ALA A 145 17.75 0.40 -0.39
CA ALA A 145 17.69 0.83 -1.78
C ALA A 145 18.87 1.76 -2.12
N TYR A 146 19.56 1.45 -3.22
CA TYR A 146 20.69 2.24 -3.70
C TYR A 146 20.51 2.67 -5.15
N LEU A 147 21.08 3.83 -5.49
CA LEU A 147 21.32 4.24 -6.87
C LEU A 147 22.77 3.93 -7.24
N PHE A 148 22.95 3.31 -8.40
CA PHE A 148 24.26 3.01 -8.95
C PHE A 148 24.61 4.09 -9.96
N LYS A 149 25.78 4.69 -9.78
CA LYS A 149 26.29 5.66 -10.74
C LYS A 149 26.89 4.91 -11.94
N ASN A 150 26.47 5.31 -13.14
CA ASN A 150 26.88 4.66 -14.39
C ASN A 150 28.39 4.43 -14.42
N ASN A 151 28.80 3.18 -14.66
CA ASN A 151 30.20 2.74 -14.78
C ASN A 151 31.05 2.88 -13.50
N SER A 152 30.44 2.89 -12.31
CA SER A 152 31.19 2.87 -11.05
C SER A 152 30.54 1.93 -10.03
N SER A 153 31.32 1.50 -9.03
CA SER A 153 30.82 0.82 -7.84
C SER A 153 30.31 1.78 -6.76
N GLU A 154 30.19 3.08 -7.08
CA GLU A 154 29.70 4.09 -6.16
C GLU A 154 28.17 3.94 -6.03
N MET A 155 27.72 3.77 -4.77
CA MET A 155 26.32 3.57 -4.42
C MET A 155 25.83 4.74 -3.57
N THR A 156 24.69 5.31 -3.93
CA THR A 156 24.01 6.33 -3.13
C THR A 156 22.77 5.73 -2.48
N LEU A 157 22.73 5.73 -1.14
CA LEU A 157 21.58 5.26 -0.36
C LEU A 157 20.36 6.17 -0.59
N ILE A 158 19.20 5.58 -0.82
CA ILE A 158 17.91 6.27 -0.81
C ILE A 158 17.24 6.04 0.54
N GLU A 159 17.35 7.04 1.42
CA GLU A 159 16.84 6.94 2.78
C GLU A 159 15.36 6.55 2.83
N GLY A 160 15.07 5.56 3.67
CA GLY A 160 13.73 5.05 3.87
C GLY A 160 13.23 4.11 2.77
N MET A 161 13.97 3.89 1.68
CA MET A 161 13.54 2.98 0.62
C MET A 161 14.21 1.61 0.76
N LYS A 162 13.45 0.55 0.48
CA LYS A 162 13.90 -0.84 0.51
C LYS A 162 13.65 -1.51 -0.84
N ILE A 163 14.49 -2.48 -1.19
CA ILE A 163 14.26 -3.45 -2.27
C ILE A 163 14.22 -4.85 -1.66
N GLY A 164 13.63 -5.84 -2.33
CA GLY A 164 13.46 -7.17 -1.76
C GLY A 164 12.73 -8.12 -2.69
N CYS A 165 12.33 -9.28 -2.16
CA CYS A 165 11.76 -10.38 -2.93
C CYS A 165 10.68 -9.93 -3.91
N THR A 166 9.76 -9.09 -3.47
CA THR A 166 8.83 -8.42 -4.37
C THR A 166 8.82 -6.92 -4.09
N PRO A 167 8.49 -6.08 -5.10
CA PRO A 167 8.27 -4.67 -4.88
C PRO A 167 7.22 -4.40 -3.80
N SER A 168 6.15 -5.20 -3.74
CA SER A 168 5.11 -5.06 -2.71
C SER A 168 5.63 -5.31 -1.29
N GLU A 169 6.41 -6.37 -1.09
CA GLU A 169 6.93 -6.74 0.24
C GLU A 169 8.00 -5.79 0.76
N SER A 170 8.93 -5.42 -0.12
CA SER A 170 9.99 -4.48 0.25
C SER A 170 9.45 -3.08 0.46
N PHE A 171 8.47 -2.66 -0.33
CA PHE A 171 7.86 -1.34 -0.16
C PHE A 171 7.10 -1.21 1.16
N HIS A 172 6.51 -2.28 1.70
CA HIS A 172 5.92 -2.25 3.04
C HIS A 172 6.93 -1.85 4.13
N GLN A 173 8.19 -2.24 3.97
CA GLN A 173 9.28 -1.91 4.88
C GLN A 173 9.94 -0.55 4.57
N SER A 174 9.51 0.10 3.48
CA SER A 174 9.95 1.44 3.15
C SER A 174 9.17 2.49 3.94
N THR A 175 9.64 3.73 3.93
CA THR A 175 8.99 4.92 4.47
C THR A 175 8.84 5.96 3.36
N LEU A 176 8.05 7.00 3.61
CA LEU A 176 7.92 8.12 2.66
C LEU A 176 9.01 9.19 2.84
N HIS A 177 10.07 8.92 3.62
CA HIS A 177 11.11 9.89 3.98
C HIS A 177 11.64 10.65 2.76
N CYS A 178 12.07 9.94 1.72
CA CYS A 178 12.64 10.54 0.51
C CYS A 178 11.71 11.58 -0.14
N PHE A 179 10.39 11.43 -0.04
CA PHE A 179 9.42 12.37 -0.64
C PHE A 179 9.31 13.71 0.09
N TYR A 180 9.81 13.81 1.32
CA TYR A 180 9.90 15.06 2.08
C TYR A 180 11.25 15.77 1.90
N ASN A 181 12.21 15.15 1.20
CA ASN A 181 13.57 15.67 1.02
C ASN A 181 13.83 16.05 -0.44
N SER A 182 14.11 17.33 -0.70
CA SER A 182 14.34 17.85 -2.05
C SER A 182 15.56 17.22 -2.73
N SER A 183 16.66 17.00 -2.00
CA SER A 183 17.86 16.34 -2.53
C SER A 183 17.56 14.90 -2.93
N CYS A 184 16.80 14.17 -2.12
CA CYS A 184 16.42 12.80 -2.43
C CYS A 184 15.49 12.71 -3.65
N LEU A 185 14.48 13.58 -3.73
CA LEU A 185 13.63 13.67 -4.91
C LEU A 185 14.39 14.05 -6.17
N HIS A 186 15.39 14.92 -6.07
CA HIS A 186 16.26 15.28 -7.18
C HIS A 186 17.02 14.06 -7.72
N LEU A 187 17.48 13.17 -6.84
CA LEU A 187 18.14 11.91 -7.25
C LEU A 187 17.20 10.98 -8.02
N LEU A 188 15.92 10.94 -7.66
CA LEU A 188 14.93 10.04 -8.27
C LEU A 188 14.28 10.59 -9.54
N PHE A 189 14.00 11.90 -9.57
CA PHE A 189 13.15 12.53 -10.59
C PHE A 189 13.80 13.74 -11.27
N GLY A 190 14.99 14.17 -10.86
CA GLY A 190 15.64 15.38 -11.37
C GLY A 190 15.04 16.68 -10.81
N ASN A 191 15.27 17.79 -11.52
CA ASN A 191 14.97 19.16 -11.04
C ASN A 191 13.48 19.56 -10.97
N SER A 192 12.55 18.67 -11.29
CA SER A 192 11.14 19.06 -11.57
C SER A 192 10.14 18.65 -10.49
N THR A 193 10.59 18.21 -9.32
CA THR A 193 9.71 17.75 -8.24
C THR A 193 9.81 18.61 -6.99
N VAL A 194 8.64 18.96 -6.44
CA VAL A 194 8.52 19.69 -5.18
C VAL A 194 8.36 18.67 -4.06
N PRO A 195 9.11 18.77 -2.94
CA PRO A 195 8.94 17.89 -1.80
C PRO A 195 7.56 18.02 -1.18
N LEU A 196 7.09 16.93 -0.58
CA LEU A 196 5.91 16.94 0.27
C LEU A 196 6.17 17.87 1.46
N VAL A 197 5.13 18.60 1.86
CA VAL A 197 5.16 19.43 3.07
C VAL A 197 4.56 18.59 4.20
N PRO A 198 5.28 18.37 5.31
CA PRO A 198 4.72 17.73 6.48
C PRO A 198 3.74 18.71 7.13
N ASN A 199 2.46 18.61 6.79
CA ASN A 199 1.42 19.50 7.31
C ASN A 199 0.37 18.67 8.06
N ASP A 200 0.23 18.92 9.36
CA ASP A 200 -0.78 18.34 10.27
C ASP A 200 -1.11 16.85 10.06
N SER A 201 -0.12 16.04 9.68
CA SER A 201 -0.28 14.59 9.61
C SER A 201 -0.11 13.98 10.99
N GLN A 202 -0.92 12.96 11.30
CA GLN A 202 -0.72 12.19 12.53
C GLN A 202 0.46 11.21 12.44
N TYR A 203 1.02 11.02 11.24
CA TYR A 203 2.12 10.09 10.99
C TYR A 203 3.47 10.82 10.96
N LEU A 204 4.49 10.15 11.52
CA LEU A 204 5.86 10.64 11.44
C LEU A 204 6.45 10.34 10.07
N ILE A 205 7.45 11.12 9.65
CA ILE A 205 8.12 10.95 8.35
C ILE A 205 8.78 9.55 8.21
N ASN A 206 9.21 8.96 9.32
CA ASN A 206 9.82 7.63 9.38
C ASN A 206 8.80 6.49 9.57
N THR A 207 7.50 6.77 9.58
CA THR A 207 6.45 5.74 9.61
C THR A 207 6.54 4.89 8.35
N THR A 208 6.47 3.57 8.52
CA THR A 208 6.58 2.63 7.39
C THR A 208 5.29 2.60 6.57
N ILE A 209 5.39 2.20 5.30
CA ILE A 209 4.19 1.97 4.48
C ILE A 209 3.31 0.88 5.09
N ASP A 210 3.88 -0.13 5.75
CA ASP A 210 3.14 -1.15 6.48
C ASP A 210 2.26 -0.54 7.59
N GLU A 211 2.83 0.35 8.40
CA GLU A 211 2.12 1.07 9.48
C GLU A 211 1.05 2.00 8.92
N LEU A 212 1.35 2.79 7.89
CA LEU A 212 0.35 3.65 7.23
C LEU A 212 -0.83 2.83 6.70
N ARG A 213 -0.53 1.72 6.02
CA ARG A 213 -1.52 0.78 5.49
C ARG A 213 -2.33 0.13 6.60
N MET A 214 -1.72 -0.22 7.73
CA MET A 214 -2.41 -0.78 8.89
C MET A 214 -3.55 0.11 9.40
N HIS A 215 -3.48 1.41 9.09
CA HIS A 215 -4.48 2.41 9.42
C HIS A 215 -5.19 3.01 8.19
N LEU A 216 -5.16 2.31 7.04
CA LEU A 216 -5.81 2.72 5.78
C LEU A 216 -5.37 4.10 5.27
N PHE A 217 -4.17 4.57 5.64
CA PHE A 217 -3.66 5.90 5.31
C PHE A 217 -4.58 7.05 5.76
N LEU A 218 -5.44 6.82 6.76
CA LEU A 218 -6.39 7.83 7.21
C LEU A 218 -5.74 8.81 8.16
N GLU A 219 -5.89 10.10 7.91
CA GLU A 219 -5.42 11.15 8.83
C GLU A 219 -6.41 11.39 9.98
N ASN A 220 -7.72 11.30 9.70
CA ASN A 220 -8.76 11.40 10.71
C ASN A 220 -9.93 10.45 10.41
N TRP A 221 -10.61 10.03 11.47
CA TRP A 221 -11.87 9.28 11.38
C TRP A 221 -13.03 10.20 11.75
N SER A 222 -13.51 10.99 10.79
CA SER A 222 -14.67 11.87 10.98
C SER A 222 -15.88 11.35 10.21
N MET A 223 -16.94 11.02 10.95
CA MET A 223 -18.25 10.68 10.36
C MET A 223 -19.32 11.50 11.07
N PRO A 224 -19.88 12.53 10.41
CA PRO A 224 -20.86 13.40 11.05
C PRO A 224 -22.16 12.63 11.32
N LEU A 225 -22.69 12.83 12.52
CA LEU A 225 -24.02 12.36 12.94
C LEU A 225 -25.08 13.36 12.48
N ASN A 226 -26.24 12.88 12.05
CA ASN A 226 -27.39 13.74 11.76
C ASN A 226 -28.68 13.05 12.19
N TYR A 227 -29.06 13.26 13.46
CA TYR A 227 -30.31 12.72 14.00
C TYR A 227 -31.54 13.28 13.28
N THR A 228 -31.53 14.57 12.90
CA THR A 228 -32.65 15.18 12.14
C THR A 228 -32.92 14.45 10.83
N ALA A 229 -31.88 14.12 10.08
CA ALA A 229 -32.01 13.37 8.82
C ALA A 229 -32.52 11.94 9.04
N TYR A 230 -32.14 11.30 10.15
CA TYR A 230 -32.69 10.01 10.57
C TYR A 230 -34.18 10.14 10.93
N PHE A 231 -34.52 11.06 11.82
CA PHE A 231 -35.89 11.31 12.26
C PHE A 231 -36.83 11.58 11.09
N LEU A 232 -36.45 12.44 10.15
CA LEU A 232 -37.28 12.76 8.98
C LEU A 232 -37.53 11.55 8.05
N LYS A 233 -36.60 10.59 7.99
CA LYS A 233 -36.75 9.37 7.19
C LYS A 233 -37.54 8.27 7.91
N CYS A 234 -37.41 8.17 9.22
CA CYS A 234 -37.96 7.08 10.02
C CYS A 234 -39.22 7.48 10.79
N SER A 235 -39.58 8.76 10.82
CA SER A 235 -40.84 9.21 11.41
C SER A 235 -42.00 8.56 10.65
N PRO A 236 -42.91 7.88 11.36
CA PRO A 236 -44.05 7.23 10.72
C PRO A 236 -44.89 8.27 9.98
N SER A 237 -45.28 7.97 8.75
CA SER A 237 -46.16 8.80 7.93
C SER A 237 -47.59 8.80 8.49
N ILE A 238 -47.81 9.45 9.65
CA ILE A 238 -49.11 9.56 10.30
C ILE A 238 -49.92 10.77 9.77
N PHE A 239 -49.38 11.53 8.81
CA PHE A 239 -50.12 12.62 8.16
C PHE A 239 -50.56 12.32 6.72
N SER A 240 -51.23 11.18 6.49
CA SER A 240 -52.13 11.07 5.32
C SER A 240 -53.51 10.58 5.72
N LYS A 241 -54.44 11.54 5.76
CA LYS A 241 -55.91 11.43 5.82
C LYS A 241 -56.56 11.16 7.18
N VAL A 242 -56.78 12.26 7.91
CA VAL A 242 -58.07 12.51 8.56
C VAL A 242 -58.65 13.78 7.94
N VAL A 243 -59.42 13.61 6.86
CA VAL A 243 -60.51 14.51 6.44
C VAL A 243 -61.61 13.63 5.93
#